data_AF-A0A2H0XEX1-F1
#
_entry.id   AF-A0A2H0XEX1-F1
#
_cell.length_a   1.000
_cell.length_b   1.000
_cell.length_c   1.000
_cell.angle_alpha   90.00
_cell.angle_beta   90.00
_cell.angle_gamma   90.00
#
_symmetry.space_group_name_H-M   'P 1'
#
loop_
_entity.id
_entity.type
_entity.pdbx_description
1 polymer ?
#
loop_
_entity_poly.entity_id
_entity_poly.type
_entity_poly.pdbx_seq_one_letter_code
_entity_poly.pdbx_strand_id
1 'polypeptide(L)'
;MSSRYPLPLYLSVDRNQTHSPSLTHKKVIGLQNLDSESEEFRPLKQLVERLNRTYRYHIRAACGFNSKNGAVALTTLFVTHYNFLRPHSSLNYTMPIPLRELQGIPTIQGKWAKVLQMGIALAS
;
A
#
# COMPACT_ATOMS: atom_id res chain seq x y z
N MET A 1 16.13 3.72 -23.19
CA MET A 1 14.66 3.91 -23.25
C MET A 1 14.17 4.50 -21.92
N SER A 2 14.04 5.82 -21.86
CA SER A 2 13.65 6.57 -20.67
C SER A 2 12.12 6.65 -20.62
N SER A 3 11.51 5.84 -19.77
CA SER A 3 10.07 5.91 -19.53
C SER A 3 9.82 6.82 -18.32
N ARG A 4 9.64 8.11 -18.62
CA ARG A 4 9.17 9.11 -17.65
C ARG A 4 7.66 8.90 -17.47
N TYR A 5 7.28 8.12 -16.45
CA TYR A 5 5.89 8.06 -15.97
C TYR A 5 5.68 9.11 -14.87
N PRO A 6 4.48 9.71 -14.78
CA PRO A 6 4.21 10.81 -13.86
C PRO A 6 4.34 10.36 -12.40
N LEU A 7 4.89 11.27 -11.59
CA LEU A 7 5.12 11.11 -10.15
C LEU A 7 3.82 10.73 -9.41
N PRO A 8 3.89 9.84 -8.39
CA PRO A 8 2.71 9.53 -7.57
C PRO A 8 2.28 10.77 -6.79
N LEU A 9 1.01 11.14 -6.92
CA LEU A 9 0.36 12.22 -6.19
C LEU A 9 0.23 11.81 -4.72
N TYR A 10 0.89 12.52 -3.80
CA TYR A 10 0.73 12.30 -2.36
C TYR A 10 -0.42 13.16 -1.85
N LEU A 11 -1.47 12.51 -1.38
CA LEU A 11 -2.68 13.15 -0.88
C LEU A 11 -2.75 12.95 0.63
N SER A 12 -2.79 14.03 1.39
CA SER A 12 -3.19 14.02 2.79
C SER A 12 -4.70 14.33 2.87
N VAL A 13 -5.47 13.41 3.44
CA VAL A 13 -6.89 13.62 3.75
C VAL A 13 -7.00 13.92 5.23
N ASP A 14 -7.52 15.09 5.56
CA ASP A 14 -7.85 15.46 6.94
C ASP A 14 -9.12 14.69 7.36
N ARG A 15 -9.02 13.88 8.43
CA ARG A 15 -10.08 12.93 8.84
C ARG A 15 -11.20 13.57 9.66
N ASN A 16 -11.11 14.87 9.97
CA ASN A 16 -12.06 15.58 10.83
C ASN A 16 -13.07 16.46 10.07
N GLN A 17 -13.18 16.37 8.74
CA GLN A 17 -14.11 17.19 7.97
C GLN A 17 -15.43 16.46 7.68
N THR A 18 -16.54 17.03 8.17
CA THR A 18 -17.93 16.67 7.84
C THR A 18 -18.40 17.25 6.50
N HIS A 19 -17.52 17.95 5.78
CA HIS A 19 -17.71 18.43 4.42
C HIS A 19 -16.69 17.76 3.49
N SER A 20 -17.03 17.67 2.20
CA SER A 20 -16.20 17.12 1.13
C SER A 20 -14.71 17.46 1.33
N PRO A 21 -13.81 16.45 1.47
CA PRO A 21 -12.44 16.70 1.89
C PRO A 21 -11.71 17.59 0.86
N SER A 22 -11.18 18.74 1.31
CA SER A 22 -10.40 19.61 0.44
C SER A 22 -9.03 18.94 0.15
N LEU A 23 -8.85 18.43 -1.06
CA LEU A 23 -7.59 17.81 -1.47
C LEU A 23 -6.52 18.88 -1.71
N THR A 24 -5.56 18.98 -0.79
CA THR A 24 -4.41 19.88 -0.94
C THR A 24 -3.22 19.11 -1.50
N HIS A 25 -2.67 19.59 -2.61
CA HIS A 25 -1.49 18.99 -3.23
C HIS A 25 -0.21 19.55 -2.60
N LYS A 26 0.66 18.66 -2.12
CA LYS A 26 1.99 19.00 -1.56
C LYS A 26 3.08 18.56 -2.53
N LYS A 27 3.92 19.50 -3.00
CA LYS A 27 4.87 19.22 -4.08
C LYS A 27 6.30 19.20 -3.55
N VAL A 28 6.83 18.01 -3.35
CA VAL A 28 8.26 17.83 -3.06
C VAL A 28 9.06 17.89 -4.37
N ILE A 29 9.97 18.85 -4.48
CA ILE A 29 10.79 19.09 -5.68
C ILE A 29 12.26 18.70 -5.45
N GLY A 30 12.94 18.36 -6.55
CA GLY A 30 14.39 18.08 -6.55
C GLY A 30 14.85 16.92 -5.66
N LEU A 31 16.17 16.72 -5.59
CA LEU A 31 16.80 15.73 -4.71
C LEU A 31 17.17 16.29 -3.32
N GLN A 32 17.27 17.61 -3.19
CA GLN A 32 17.72 18.31 -1.98
C GLN A 32 16.55 19.04 -1.29
N ASN A 33 16.65 19.24 0.02
CA ASN A 33 15.71 20.04 0.82
C ASN A 33 16.04 21.52 0.63
N LEU A 34 15.52 22.12 -0.45
CA LEU A 34 15.76 23.54 -0.77
C LEU A 34 14.63 24.45 -0.25
N ASP A 35 13.51 23.87 0.15
CA ASP A 35 12.35 24.55 0.68
C ASP A 35 11.75 23.75 1.85
N SER A 36 11.09 24.44 2.78
CA SER A 36 10.56 23.85 4.01
C SER A 36 9.46 22.82 3.75
N GLU A 37 8.64 23.00 2.70
CA GLU A 37 7.61 22.03 2.32
C GLU A 37 8.26 20.72 1.84
N SER A 38 9.27 20.80 0.98
CA SER A 38 10.05 19.64 0.55
C SER A 38 10.73 18.94 1.73
N GLU A 39 11.28 19.69 2.68
CA GLU A 39 11.91 19.12 3.87
C GLU A 39 10.91 18.30 4.72
N GLU A 40 9.74 18.87 4.99
CA GLU A 40 8.69 18.24 5.77
C GLU A 40 8.11 16.99 5.08
N PHE A 41 7.81 17.09 3.79
CA PHE A 41 7.08 16.04 3.06
C PHE A 41 7.97 15.02 2.33
N ARG A 42 9.29 15.25 2.20
CA ARG A 42 10.21 14.32 1.51
C ARG A 42 10.24 12.92 2.12
N PRO A 43 10.28 12.71 3.45
CA PRO A 43 10.24 11.37 4.03
C PRO A 43 8.98 10.60 3.62
N LEU A 44 7.82 11.27 3.62
CA LEU A 44 6.54 10.69 3.20
C LEU A 44 6.55 10.33 1.71
N LYS A 45 7.02 11.24 0.86
CA LYS A 45 7.21 10.97 -0.58
C LYS A 45 8.06 9.73 -0.78
N GLN A 46 9.24 9.67 -0.16
CA GLN A 46 10.15 8.54 -0.33
C GLN A 46 9.53 7.22 0.13
N LEU A 47 8.78 7.21 1.23
CA LEU A 47 8.07 6.03 1.73
C LEU A 47 7.12 5.49 0.66
N VAL A 48 6.25 6.34 0.12
CA VAL A 48 5.25 5.90 -0.85
C VAL A 48 5.88 5.61 -2.22
N GLU A 49 6.97 6.28 -2.63
CA GLU A 49 7.75 5.91 -3.82
C GLU A 49 8.33 4.49 -3.68
N ARG A 50 8.88 4.16 -2.50
CA ARG A 50 9.39 2.82 -2.21
C ARG A 50 8.27 1.78 -2.26
N LEU A 51 7.11 2.07 -1.66
CA LEU A 51 5.93 1.21 -1.71
C LEU A 51 5.47 0.97 -3.15
N ASN A 52 5.31 2.04 -3.94
CA ASN A 52 4.88 1.97 -5.33
C ASN A 52 5.86 1.19 -6.21
N ARG A 53 7.16 1.30 -5.94
CA ARG A 53 8.18 0.50 -6.62
C ARG A 53 8.03 -0.99 -6.31
N THR A 54 7.82 -1.35 -5.04
CA THR A 54 7.56 -2.73 -4.63
C THR A 54 6.27 -3.27 -5.25
N TYR A 55 5.19 -2.49 -5.20
CA TYR A 55 3.91 -2.85 -5.82
C TYR A 55 4.09 -3.15 -7.32
N ARG A 56 4.71 -2.24 -8.08
CA ARG A 56 4.97 -2.43 -9.51
C ARG A 56 5.89 -3.62 -9.82
N TYR A 57 6.78 -3.98 -8.90
CA TYR A 57 7.60 -5.18 -9.05
C TYR A 57 6.73 -6.45 -9.04
N HIS A 58 5.82 -6.58 -8.06
CA HIS A 58 4.91 -7.73 -7.97
C HIS A 58 3.89 -7.78 -9.11
N ILE A 59 3.31 -6.64 -9.49
CA ILE A 59 2.30 -6.59 -10.56
C ILE A 59 2.90 -6.94 -11.94
N ARG A 60 4.14 -6.53 -12.23
CA ARG A 60 4.80 -6.87 -13.50
C ARG A 60 5.02 -8.37 -13.65
N ALA A 61 5.35 -9.06 -12.57
CA ALA A 61 5.48 -10.52 -12.59
C ALA A 61 4.13 -11.22 -12.86
N ALA A 62 3.00 -10.59 -12.54
CA ALA A 62 1.65 -11.09 -12.80
C ALA A 62 1.10 -10.72 -14.20
N CYS A 63 1.96 -10.34 -15.15
CA CYS A 63 1.57 -9.85 -16.48
C CYS A 63 0.68 -8.60 -16.49
N GLY A 64 0.68 -7.81 -15.40
CA GLY A 64 -0.11 -6.59 -15.30
C GLY A 64 -1.61 -6.83 -15.05
N PHE A 65 -2.42 -5.82 -15.35
CA PHE A 65 -3.87 -5.83 -15.12
C PHE A 65 -4.60 -6.08 -16.45
N ASN A 66 -4.75 -7.35 -16.82
CA ASN A 66 -5.44 -7.74 -18.06
C ASN A 66 -6.95 -7.41 -18.06
N SER A 67 -7.52 -6.99 -16.92
CA SER A 67 -8.91 -6.55 -16.78
C SER A 67 -9.10 -5.67 -15.53
N LYS A 68 -10.22 -4.94 -15.45
CA LYS A 68 -10.60 -4.17 -14.24
C LYS A 68 -10.70 -5.07 -13.01
N ASN A 69 -11.34 -6.24 -13.15
CA ASN A 69 -11.47 -7.21 -12.06
C ASN A 69 -10.09 -7.76 -11.65
N GLY A 70 -9.19 -7.99 -12.61
CA GLY A 70 -7.81 -8.36 -12.34
C GLY A 70 -7.07 -7.28 -11.55
N ALA A 71 -7.29 -6.00 -11.86
CA ALA A 71 -6.73 -4.88 -11.11
C ALA A 71 -7.19 -4.85 -9.66
N VAL A 72 -8.49 -5.01 -9.44
CA VAL A 72 -9.07 -5.07 -8.09
C VAL A 72 -8.52 -6.28 -7.33
N ALA A 73 -8.52 -7.46 -7.95
CA ALA A 73 -8.05 -8.69 -7.31
C ALA A 73 -6.57 -8.61 -6.92
N LEU A 74 -5.69 -8.23 -7.86
CA LEU A 74 -4.25 -8.12 -7.60
C LEU A 74 -3.92 -7.04 -6.56
N THR A 75 -4.63 -5.91 -6.60
CA THR A 75 -4.45 -4.85 -5.58
C THR A 75 -4.90 -5.33 -4.22
N THR A 76 -6.05 -6.01 -4.15
CA THR A 76 -6.58 -6.57 -2.90
C THR A 76 -5.61 -7.60 -2.32
N LEU A 77 -5.08 -8.51 -3.14
CA LEU A 77 -4.09 -9.50 -2.72
C LEU A 77 -2.81 -8.84 -2.21
N PHE A 78 -2.32 -7.80 -2.91
CA PHE A 78 -1.13 -7.07 -2.48
C PHE A 78 -1.35 -6.39 -1.13
N VAL A 79 -2.42 -5.60 -0.99
CA VAL A 79 -2.78 -4.91 0.27
C VAL A 79 -2.95 -5.92 1.41
N THR A 80 -3.63 -7.03 1.13
CA THR A 80 -3.85 -8.09 2.11
C THR A 80 -2.53 -8.68 2.60
N HIS A 81 -1.65 -9.01 1.65
CA HIS A 81 -0.33 -9.54 1.96
C HIS A 81 0.51 -8.54 2.78
N TYR A 82 0.59 -7.29 2.32
CA TYR A 82 1.48 -6.28 2.90
C TYR A 82 1.04 -5.86 4.31
N ASN A 83 -0.27 -5.73 4.55
CA ASN A 83 -0.79 -5.16 5.80
C ASN A 83 -1.09 -6.20 6.88
N PHE A 84 -1.51 -7.42 6.50
CA PHE A 84 -1.99 -8.41 7.47
C PHE A 84 -1.13 -9.68 7.55
N LEU A 85 -0.33 -9.98 6.52
CA LEU A 85 0.36 -11.28 6.41
C LEU A 85 1.88 -11.19 6.43
N ARG A 86 2.46 -10.11 5.90
CA ARG A 86 3.90 -9.92 5.76
C ARG A 86 4.51 -9.21 6.97
N PRO A 87 5.49 -9.81 7.65
CA PRO A 87 6.25 -9.13 8.69
C PRO A 87 7.20 -8.10 8.09
N HIS A 88 7.31 -6.95 8.76
CA HIS A 88 8.21 -5.88 8.35
C HIS A 88 9.32 -5.71 9.36
N SER A 89 10.56 -5.66 8.88
CA SER A 89 11.74 -5.44 9.73
C SER A 89 11.67 -4.12 10.49
N SER A 90 11.12 -3.06 9.86
CA SER A 90 10.90 -1.77 10.50
C SER A 90 9.87 -1.80 11.64
N LEU A 91 9.12 -2.89 11.78
CA LEU A 91 8.12 -3.10 12.82
C LEU A 91 8.50 -4.28 13.73
N ASN A 92 9.79 -4.53 13.96
CA ASN A 92 10.27 -5.68 14.75
C ASN A 92 9.68 -7.02 14.29
N TYR A 93 9.58 -7.21 12.97
CA TYR A 93 8.98 -8.39 12.34
C TYR A 93 7.51 -8.63 12.71
N THR A 94 6.76 -7.57 12.98
CA THR A 94 5.30 -7.59 13.13
C THR A 94 4.58 -7.11 11.87
N MET A 95 3.25 -7.31 11.82
CA MET A 95 2.39 -6.84 10.73
C MET A 95 1.99 -5.39 11.00
N PRO A 96 1.80 -4.55 9.96
CA PRO A 96 1.26 -3.20 10.14
C PRO A 96 -0.12 -3.20 10.78
N ILE A 97 -0.97 -4.17 10.43
CA ILE A 97 -2.30 -4.33 10.98
C ILE A 97 -2.47 -5.80 11.41
N PRO A 98 -2.14 -6.16 12.65
CA PRO A 98 -2.29 -7.54 13.12
C PRO A 98 -3.78 -7.92 13.25
N LEU A 99 -4.14 -9.10 12.73
CA LEU A 99 -5.48 -9.68 12.88
C LEU A 99 -5.46 -10.80 13.92
N ARG A 100 -6.44 -10.78 14.83
CA ARG A 100 -6.54 -11.75 15.92
C ARG A 100 -6.83 -13.15 15.40
N GLU A 101 -7.62 -13.24 14.35
CA GLU A 101 -8.08 -14.46 13.68
C GLU A 101 -6.94 -15.21 12.99
N LEU A 102 -5.81 -14.54 12.75
CA LEU A 102 -4.61 -15.12 12.16
C LEU A 102 -3.56 -15.53 13.19
N GLN A 103 -3.79 -15.24 14.48
CA GLN A 103 -2.88 -15.63 15.55
C GLN A 103 -2.86 -17.15 15.71
N GLY A 104 -1.68 -17.70 16.00
CA GLY A 104 -1.50 -19.14 16.17
C GLY A 104 -1.41 -19.94 14.86
N ILE A 105 -1.65 -19.32 13.69
CA ILE A 105 -1.46 -20.00 12.39
C ILE A 105 0.01 -19.87 11.96
N PRO A 106 0.78 -20.98 11.92
CA PRO A 106 2.23 -20.91 11.73
C PRO A 106 2.64 -20.67 10.27
N THR A 107 1.81 -21.11 9.32
CA THR A 107 2.14 -21.06 7.89
C THR A 107 1.43 -19.91 7.19
N ILE A 108 2.11 -19.32 6.21
CA ILE A 108 1.52 -18.28 5.36
C ILE A 108 0.32 -18.82 4.55
N GLN A 109 0.39 -20.08 4.12
CA GLN A 109 -0.68 -20.79 3.43
C GLN A 109 -1.92 -20.91 4.32
N GLY A 110 -1.75 -21.29 5.59
CA GLY A 110 -2.84 -21.36 6.55
C GLY A 110 -3.47 -19.98 6.80
N LYS A 111 -2.65 -18.93 6.89
CA LYS A 111 -3.17 -17.57 7.06
C LYS A 111 -3.99 -17.14 5.84
N TRP A 112 -3.53 -17.44 4.63
CA TRP A 112 -4.31 -17.18 3.42
C TRP A 112 -5.63 -17.95 3.39
N ALA A 113 -5.60 -19.24 3.72
CA ALA A 113 -6.82 -20.05 3.80
C ALA A 113 -7.83 -19.44 4.80
N LYS A 114 -7.35 -18.96 5.96
CA LYS A 114 -8.19 -18.28 6.95
C LYS A 114 -8.77 -16.96 6.42
N VAL A 115 -7.97 -16.13 5.76
CA VAL A 115 -8.46 -14.88 5.14
C VAL A 115 -9.54 -15.16 4.10
N LEU A 116 -9.34 -16.16 3.24
CA LEU A 116 -10.33 -16.54 2.23
C LEU A 116 -11.61 -17.07 2.88
N GLN A 117 -11.50 -17.90 3.91
CA GLN A 117 -12.66 -18.39 4.68
C GLN A 117 -13.47 -17.21 5.25
N MET A 118 -12.80 -16.24 5.89
CA MET A 118 -13.47 -15.07 6.45
C MET A 118 -14.14 -14.21 5.36
N GLY A 119 -13.48 -14.02 4.22
CA GLY A 119 -14.03 -13.26 3.10
C GLY A 119 -15.27 -13.91 2.48
N ILE A 120 -15.27 -15.23 2.32
CA ILE A 120 -16.42 -15.98 1.78
C ILE A 120 -17.61 -15.91 2.74
N ALA A 121 -17.38 -16.09 4.04
CA ALA A 121 -18.43 -16.04 5.05
C ALA A 121 -19.14 -14.66 5.13
N LEU A 122 -18.42 -13.57 4.82
CA LEU A 122 -19.00 -12.22 4.76
C LEU A 122 -19.87 -11.98 3.51
N ALA A 123 -19.68 -12.77 2.46
CA ALA A 123 -20.45 -12.68 1.21
C ALA A 123 -21.67 -13.62 1.20
N SER A 124 -21.87 -14.38 2.27
CA SER A 124 -22.97 -15.34 2.48
C SER A 124 -24.11 -14.68 3.23
#